data_AF-A0A842TTA4-F1
#
_entry.id   AF-A0A842TTA4-F1
#
_cell.length_a   1.000
_cell.length_b   1.000
_cell.length_c   1.000
_cell.angle_alpha   90.00
_cell.angle_beta   90.00
_cell.angle_gamma   90.00
#
_symmetry.space_group_name_H-M   'P 1'
#
loop_
_entity.id
_entity.type
_entity.pdbx_description
1 polymer ?
#
loop_
_entity_poly.entity_id
_entity_poly.type
_entity_poly.pdbx_seq_one_letter_code
_entity_poly.pdbx_strand_id
1 'polypeptide(L)'
;MSRLDDKAIDFVINNVLRKGIKTYKSQEDVDIDGDTCTPDITAYRLNEIVGIIEVETEEEVNKGSLKQWKEYLKIADKLGVPLRIYIPDTKYDDAVSVIRKSNCDMSMKRRLKSCLATYSQKDFDKYIGKKGSRVKINKKIADGFVDEIVDELLNHESD
;
A
#
# COMPACT_ATOMS: atom_id res chain seq x y z
N MET A 1 14.46 -3.45 -7.80
CA MET A 1 13.15 -4.13 -7.73
C MET A 1 13.11 -5.30 -8.68
N SER A 2 12.49 -6.39 -8.24
CA SER A 2 12.24 -7.58 -9.04
C SER A 2 11.14 -7.30 -10.07
N ARG A 3 11.09 -8.10 -11.15
CA ARG A 3 10.03 -8.01 -12.17
C ARG A 3 8.63 -8.36 -11.62
N LEU A 4 8.55 -9.02 -10.46
CA LEU A 4 7.29 -9.37 -9.81
C LEU A 4 6.74 -8.20 -8.99
N ASP A 5 7.61 -7.49 -8.29
CA ASP A 5 7.28 -6.29 -7.48
C ASP A 5 6.63 -5.23 -8.41
N ASP A 6 7.26 -4.96 -9.55
CA ASP A 6 6.73 -4.03 -10.56
C ASP A 6 5.31 -4.40 -11.02
N LYS A 7 5.03 -5.71 -11.17
CA LYS A 7 3.71 -6.19 -11.58
C LYS A 7 2.68 -6.12 -10.46
N ALA A 8 3.10 -6.31 -9.21
CA ALA A 8 2.23 -6.20 -8.04
C ALA A 8 1.79 -4.74 -7.87
N ILE A 9 2.73 -3.81 -8.01
CA ILE A 9 2.49 -2.36 -8.03
C ILE A 9 1.50 -2.01 -9.16
N ASP A 10 1.77 -2.44 -10.39
CA ASP A 10 0.88 -2.21 -11.53
C ASP A 10 -0.51 -2.82 -11.29
N PHE A 11 -0.58 -4.00 -10.66
CA PHE A 11 -1.84 -4.65 -10.34
C PHE A 11 -2.65 -3.82 -9.33
N VAL A 12 -2.01 -3.34 -8.26
CA VAL A 12 -2.63 -2.47 -7.25
C VAL A 12 -3.12 -1.16 -7.87
N ILE A 13 -2.27 -0.47 -8.65
CA ILE A 13 -2.66 0.78 -9.34
C ILE A 13 -3.86 0.56 -10.27
N ASN A 14 -3.82 -0.47 -11.12
CA ASN A 14 -4.83 -0.63 -12.18
C ASN A 14 -6.13 -1.29 -11.71
N ASN A 15 -6.10 -2.07 -10.62
CA ASN A 15 -7.23 -2.90 -10.21
C ASN A 15 -7.76 -2.61 -8.81
N VAL A 16 -6.94 -2.00 -7.94
CA VAL A 16 -7.34 -1.68 -6.56
C VAL A 16 -7.63 -0.18 -6.43
N LEU A 17 -6.74 0.68 -6.94
CA LEU A 17 -6.89 2.13 -6.87
C LEU A 17 -7.74 2.62 -8.08
N ARG A 18 -9.02 2.97 -7.85
CA ARG A 18 -9.95 3.44 -8.93
C ARG A 18 -9.75 4.91 -9.33
N LYS A 19 -10.29 5.26 -10.52
CA LYS A 19 -10.17 6.56 -11.22
C LYS A 19 -10.64 7.76 -10.38
N GLY A 20 -9.73 8.71 -10.15
CA GLY A 20 -9.99 10.02 -9.55
C GLY A 20 -8.76 10.62 -8.87
N ILE A 21 -7.89 9.75 -8.33
CA ILE A 21 -6.61 10.13 -7.72
C ILE A 21 -5.50 9.90 -8.76
N LYS A 22 -4.59 10.87 -8.90
CA LYS A 22 -3.35 10.68 -9.67
C LYS A 22 -2.36 9.96 -8.77
N THR A 23 -2.10 8.69 -9.07
CA THR A 23 -1.08 7.88 -8.39
C THR A 23 0.15 7.79 -9.26
N TYR A 24 1.32 7.98 -8.67
CA TYR A 24 2.60 7.78 -9.34
C TYR A 24 3.34 6.66 -8.64
N LYS A 25 3.86 5.70 -9.42
CA LYS A 25 4.89 4.78 -8.92
C LYS A 25 6.09 5.63 -8.54
N SER A 26 6.54 5.56 -7.28
CA SER A 26 7.66 6.41 -6.86
C SER A 26 8.92 5.97 -7.58
N GLN A 27 9.61 6.94 -8.18
CA GLN A 27 10.97 6.77 -8.71
C GLN A 27 11.98 7.60 -7.93
N GLU A 28 11.48 8.40 -7.00
CA GLU A 28 12.25 9.35 -6.22
C GLU A 28 11.99 9.11 -4.73
N ASP A 29 12.98 9.47 -3.93
CA ASP A 29 12.93 9.38 -2.49
C ASP A 29 12.02 10.48 -1.92
N VAL A 30 11.21 10.10 -0.95
CA VAL A 30 10.51 11.04 -0.06
C VAL A 30 11.48 11.33 1.10
N ASP A 31 12.08 12.51 1.10
CA ASP A 31 12.93 13.02 2.17
C ASP A 31 12.16 14.00 3.05
N ILE A 32 12.14 13.72 4.35
CA ILE A 32 11.53 14.59 5.36
C ILE A 32 12.47 14.72 6.55
N ASP A 33 13.06 15.90 6.65
CA ASP A 33 13.96 16.27 7.73
C ASP A 33 15.12 15.26 7.91
N GLY A 34 15.63 14.70 6.81
CA GLY A 34 16.72 13.72 6.81
C GLY A 34 16.30 12.27 7.06
N ASP A 35 15.00 12.00 7.22
CA ASP A 35 14.45 10.64 7.08
C ASP A 35 14.00 10.43 5.64
N THR A 36 14.58 9.43 4.98
CA THR A 36 14.35 9.16 3.56
C THR A 36 13.69 7.80 3.38
N CYS A 37 12.68 7.72 2.51
CA CYS A 37 12.16 6.43 2.04
C CYS A 37 11.74 6.48 0.57
N THR A 38 11.73 5.32 -0.08
CA THR A 38 11.30 5.18 -1.47
C THR A 38 10.04 4.30 -1.50
N PRO A 39 8.84 4.85 -1.21
CA PRO A 39 7.64 4.03 -1.19
C PRO A 39 7.31 3.54 -2.60
N ASP A 40 6.61 2.42 -2.74
CA ASP A 40 6.24 1.94 -4.08
C ASP A 40 5.34 2.91 -4.85
N ILE A 41 4.39 3.54 -4.15
CA ILE A 41 3.41 4.46 -4.73
C ILE A 41 3.21 5.66 -3.82
N THR A 42 3.26 6.84 -4.43
CA THR A 42 2.89 8.10 -3.77
C THR A 42 1.61 8.63 -4.41
N ALA A 43 0.58 8.83 -3.59
CA ALA A 43 -0.70 9.39 -4.02
C ALA A 43 -0.68 10.91 -3.90
N TYR A 44 -1.12 11.59 -4.97
CA TYR A 44 -1.14 13.05 -5.02
C TYR A 44 -2.52 13.63 -5.31
N ARG A 45 -2.76 14.81 -4.73
CA ARG A 45 -3.85 15.72 -5.08
C ARG A 45 -3.27 17.12 -5.33
N LEU A 46 -3.51 17.68 -6.52
CA LEU A 46 -3.10 19.05 -6.87
C LEU A 46 -1.64 19.39 -6.49
N ASN A 47 -0.73 18.41 -6.57
CA ASN A 47 0.70 18.45 -6.22
C ASN A 47 1.05 18.27 -4.74
N GLU A 48 0.10 17.98 -3.86
CA GLU A 48 0.33 17.61 -2.47
C GLU A 48 0.29 16.09 -2.30
N ILE A 49 1.20 15.56 -1.46
CA ILE A 49 1.17 14.15 -1.07
C ILE A 49 -0.03 13.96 -0.15
N VAL A 50 -0.92 13.03 -0.50
CA VAL A 50 -2.11 12.69 0.29
C VAL A 50 -2.09 11.26 0.83
N GLY A 51 -1.05 10.50 0.50
CA GLY A 51 -0.90 9.15 1.01
C GLY A 51 0.31 8.44 0.45
N ILE A 52 0.79 7.48 1.23
CA ILE A 52 1.89 6.59 0.88
C ILE A 52 1.35 5.17 0.82
N ILE A 53 1.78 4.41 -0.19
CA ILE A 53 1.39 3.02 -0.36
C ILE A 53 2.64 2.18 -0.64
N GLU A 54 2.79 1.12 0.14
CA GLU A 54 3.74 0.03 -0.11
C GLU A 54 2.98 -1.20 -0.61
N VAL A 55 3.59 -1.94 -1.54
CA VAL A 55 3.02 -3.14 -2.16
C VAL A 55 3.99 -4.30 -2.03
N GLU A 56 3.63 -5.27 -1.21
CA GLU A 56 4.44 -6.45 -0.93
C GLU A 56 3.92 -7.66 -1.70
N THR A 57 4.83 -8.49 -2.17
CA THR A 57 4.55 -9.83 -2.69
C THR A 57 4.62 -10.89 -1.59
N GLU A 58 4.18 -12.13 -1.88
CA GLU A 58 4.31 -13.23 -0.91
C GLU A 58 5.77 -13.45 -0.49
N GLU A 59 6.72 -13.26 -1.42
CA GLU A 59 8.15 -13.43 -1.16
C GLU A 59 8.66 -12.41 -0.15
N GLU A 60 8.21 -11.16 -0.25
CA GLU A 60 8.68 -10.07 0.59
C GLU A 60 8.10 -10.14 2.00
N VAL A 61 6.81 -10.47 2.12
CA VAL A 61 6.21 -10.76 3.44
C VAL A 61 6.94 -11.93 4.12
N ASN A 62 7.31 -12.98 3.37
CA ASN A 62 8.07 -14.11 3.91
C ASN A 62 9.49 -13.72 4.38
N LYS A 63 10.13 -12.73 3.75
CA LYS A 63 11.41 -12.18 4.22
C LYS A 63 11.26 -11.46 5.57
N GLY A 64 10.05 -11.04 5.94
CA GLY A 64 9.72 -10.56 7.28
C GLY A 64 10.36 -9.22 7.66
N SER A 65 10.72 -8.38 6.68
CA SER A 65 11.40 -7.12 6.93
C SER A 65 10.45 -6.03 7.44
N LEU A 66 10.15 -6.07 8.74
CA LEU A 66 9.35 -5.02 9.40
C LEU A 66 10.09 -3.67 9.49
N LYS A 67 11.39 -3.62 9.13
CA LYS A 67 12.19 -2.39 9.21
C LYS A 67 11.62 -1.31 8.30
N GLN A 68 11.32 -1.68 7.06
CA GLN A 68 10.83 -0.77 6.02
C GLN A 68 9.43 -0.23 6.34
N TRP A 69 8.51 -1.11 6.77
CA TRP A 69 7.15 -0.69 7.17
C TRP A 69 7.14 0.33 8.31
N LYS A 70 8.11 0.23 9.24
CA LYS A 70 8.27 1.23 10.31
C LYS A 70 8.80 2.56 9.79
N GLU A 71 9.74 2.53 8.85
CA GLU A 71 10.30 3.74 8.25
C GLU A 71 9.20 4.49 7.49
N TYR A 72 8.40 3.79 6.68
CA TYR A 72 7.24 4.40 6.02
C TYR A 72 6.20 4.94 6.99
N LEU A 73 5.89 4.21 8.07
CA LEU A 73 4.92 4.69 9.05
C LEU A 73 5.38 5.98 9.71
N LYS A 74 6.67 6.07 10.08
CA LYS A 74 7.24 7.30 10.64
C LYS A 74 7.17 8.47 9.67
N ILE A 75 7.46 8.23 8.39
CA ILE A 75 7.43 9.27 7.36
C ILE A 75 6.01 9.73 7.10
N ALA A 76 5.06 8.79 6.98
CA ALA A 76 3.64 9.09 6.88
C ALA A 76 3.13 9.92 8.08
N ASP A 77 3.58 9.59 9.29
CA ASP A 77 3.27 10.37 10.50
C ASP A 77 3.79 11.80 10.44
N LYS A 78 5.03 11.98 9.98
CA LYS A 78 5.64 13.31 9.84
C LYS A 78 4.90 14.16 8.79
N LEU A 79 4.45 13.54 7.70
CA LEU A 79 3.63 14.22 6.69
C LEU A 79 2.20 14.47 7.13
N GLY A 80 1.72 13.76 8.16
CA GLY A 80 0.30 13.76 8.52
C GLY A 80 -0.58 13.08 7.46
N VAL A 81 -0.05 12.11 6.70
CA VAL A 81 -0.78 11.40 5.63
C VAL A 81 -0.99 9.92 5.98
N PRO A 82 -2.01 9.27 5.43
CA PRO A 82 -2.21 7.84 5.62
C PRO A 82 -1.12 6.99 4.93
N LEU A 83 -0.78 5.87 5.57
CA LEU A 83 0.00 4.78 5.00
C LEU A 83 -0.88 3.55 4.80
N ARG A 84 -0.76 2.88 3.64
CA ARG A 84 -1.18 1.48 3.50
C ARG A 84 -0.08 0.58 3.00
N ILE A 85 -0.12 -0.66 3.48
CA ILE A 85 0.77 -1.74 3.08
C ILE A 85 -0.13 -2.82 2.48
N TYR A 86 -0.14 -2.91 1.16
CA TYR A 86 -0.86 -3.92 0.42
C TYR A 86 -0.06 -5.21 0.40
N ILE A 87 -0.64 -6.27 0.93
CA ILE A 87 -0.06 -7.62 0.94
C ILE A 87 -1.00 -8.60 0.25
N PRO A 88 -0.53 -9.79 -0.17
CA PRO A 88 -1.42 -10.85 -0.63
C PRO A 88 -2.41 -11.25 0.49
N ASP A 89 -3.67 -11.48 0.13
CA ASP A 89 -4.70 -11.98 1.06
C ASP A 89 -4.29 -13.29 1.77
N THR A 90 -3.60 -14.16 1.05
CA THR A 90 -2.98 -15.40 1.56
C THR A 90 -1.92 -15.18 2.65
N LYS A 91 -1.40 -13.95 2.79
CA LYS A 91 -0.29 -13.59 3.68
C LYS A 91 -0.67 -12.67 4.83
N TYR A 92 -1.95 -12.36 4.99
CA TYR A 92 -2.41 -11.47 6.06
C TYR A 92 -2.01 -11.94 7.46
N ASP A 93 -2.26 -13.22 7.78
CA ASP A 93 -1.95 -13.77 9.10
C ASP A 93 -0.43 -13.82 9.36
N ASP A 94 0.36 -14.09 8.32
CA ASP A 94 1.83 -14.07 8.39
C ASP A 94 2.32 -12.66 8.73
N ALA A 95 1.84 -11.63 8.04
CA ALA A 95 2.17 -10.23 8.30
C ALA A 95 1.78 -9.80 9.73
N VAL A 96 0.57 -10.16 10.18
CA VAL A 96 0.12 -9.89 11.56
C VAL A 96 1.02 -10.61 12.57
N SER A 97 1.45 -11.84 12.28
CA SER A 97 2.37 -12.60 13.13
C SER A 97 3.74 -11.92 13.24
N VAL A 98 4.28 -11.41 12.13
CA VAL A 98 5.52 -10.63 12.08
C VAL A 98 5.40 -9.36 12.94
N ILE A 99 4.33 -8.59 12.78
CA ILE A 99 4.06 -7.39 13.62
C ILE A 99 4.00 -7.78 15.09
N ARG A 100 3.26 -8.84 15.43
CA ARG A 100 3.08 -9.28 16.83
C ARG A 100 4.41 -9.66 17.49
N LYS A 101 5.28 -10.39 16.77
CA LYS A 101 6.59 -10.87 17.25
C LYS A 101 7.66 -9.78 17.26
N SER A 102 7.43 -8.64 16.64
CA SER A 102 8.39 -7.54 16.61
C SER A 102 8.64 -6.94 18.01
N ASN A 103 9.82 -6.34 18.20
CA ASN A 103 10.19 -5.63 19.45
C ASN A 103 9.58 -4.21 19.54
N CYS A 104 8.58 -3.87 18.73
CA CYS A 104 7.92 -2.57 18.77
C CYS A 104 7.00 -2.46 19.98
N ASP A 105 6.74 -1.23 20.44
CA ASP A 105 5.72 -0.98 21.44
C ASP A 105 4.29 -1.29 20.91
N MET A 106 3.33 -1.37 21.83
CA MET A 106 1.94 -1.73 21.50
C MET A 106 1.22 -0.69 20.64
N SER A 107 1.60 0.59 20.72
CA SER A 107 1.02 1.65 19.89
C SER A 107 1.43 1.45 18.45
N MET A 108 2.74 1.31 18.20
CA MET A 108 3.27 1.07 16.86
C MET A 108 2.74 -0.24 16.26
N LYS A 109 2.62 -1.31 17.05
CA LYS A 109 2.02 -2.58 16.58
C LYS A 109 0.57 -2.40 16.11
N ARG A 110 -0.24 -1.64 16.86
CA ARG A 110 -1.64 -1.36 16.49
C ARG A 110 -1.70 -0.56 15.20
N ARG A 111 -0.85 0.46 15.06
CA ARG A 111 -0.81 1.34 13.89
C ARG A 111 -0.33 0.62 12.63
N LEU A 112 0.74 -0.18 12.74
CA LEU A 112 1.18 -1.04 11.63
C LEU A 112 0.08 -2.02 11.21
N LYS A 113 -0.62 -2.62 12.18
CA LYS A 113 -1.73 -3.52 11.87
C LYS A 113 -2.88 -2.80 11.15
N SER A 114 -3.22 -1.56 11.52
CA SER A 114 -4.24 -0.77 10.82
C SER A 114 -3.82 -0.34 9.41
N CYS A 115 -2.52 -0.24 9.13
CA CYS A 115 -2.02 0.05 7.78
C CYS A 115 -2.13 -1.13 6.82
N LEU A 116 -2.30 -2.37 7.31
CA LEU A 116 -2.40 -3.55 6.44
C LEU A 116 -3.68 -3.53 5.61
N ALA A 117 -3.52 -3.71 4.30
CA ALA A 117 -4.57 -3.94 3.33
C ALA A 117 -4.21 -5.16 2.48
N THR A 118 -5.19 -5.79 1.83
CA THR A 118 -4.95 -7.01 1.05
C THR A 118 -5.36 -6.86 -0.41
N TYR A 119 -4.60 -7.49 -1.30
CA TYR A 119 -5.03 -7.76 -2.68
C TYR A 119 -5.19 -9.27 -2.92
N SER A 120 -6.05 -9.65 -3.86
CA SER A 120 -6.33 -11.05 -4.21
C SER A 120 -5.13 -11.69 -4.91
N GLN A 121 -4.43 -12.62 -4.25
CA GLN A 121 -3.28 -13.33 -4.84
C GLN A 121 -3.71 -14.09 -6.09
N LYS A 122 -4.91 -14.68 -6.06
CA LYS A 122 -5.48 -15.41 -7.21
C LYS A 122 -5.69 -14.52 -8.44
N ASP A 123 -6.06 -13.26 -8.26
CA ASP A 123 -6.26 -12.34 -9.39
C ASP A 123 -4.94 -11.75 -9.86
N PHE A 124 -3.99 -11.53 -8.95
CA PHE A 124 -2.61 -11.21 -9.29
C PHE A 124 -1.96 -12.33 -10.13
N ASP A 125 -2.09 -13.59 -9.72
CA ASP A 125 -1.58 -14.75 -10.47
C ASP A 125 -2.17 -14.84 -11.89
N LYS A 126 -3.47 -14.53 -12.04
CA LYS A 126 -4.10 -14.43 -13.36
C LYS A 126 -3.54 -13.27 -14.18
N TYR A 127 -3.31 -12.13 -13.55
CA TYR A 127 -2.75 -10.94 -14.17
C TYR A 127 -1.34 -11.20 -14.71
N ILE A 128 -0.48 -11.86 -13.93
CA ILE A 128 0.90 -12.17 -14.35
C ILE A 128 1.00 -13.40 -15.26
N GLY A 129 0.09 -14.37 -15.11
CA GLY A 129 0.16 -15.69 -15.73
C GLY A 129 -0.46 -15.79 -17.12
N LYS A 130 -1.32 -14.85 -17.53
CA LYS A 130 -1.92 -14.88 -18.88
C LYS A 130 -1.38 -13.77 -19.78
N LYS A 131 -0.53 -14.14 -20.74
CA LYS A 131 -0.38 -13.39 -22.00
C LYS A 131 -1.79 -13.09 -22.56
N GLY A 132 -2.19 -11.82 -22.56
CA GLY A 132 -3.32 -11.33 -23.36
C GLY A 132 -4.74 -11.58 -22.83
N SER A 133 -4.96 -11.94 -21.57
CA SER A 133 -6.33 -12.03 -21.05
C SER A 133 -6.73 -10.76 -20.30
N ARG A 134 -7.66 -10.00 -20.89
CA ARG A 134 -8.42 -8.96 -20.17
C ARG A 134 -9.03 -9.60 -18.91
N VAL A 135 -8.47 -9.30 -17.74
CA VAL A 135 -9.04 -9.69 -16.46
C VAL A 135 -10.41 -9.03 -16.38
N LYS A 136 -11.49 -9.83 -16.43
CA LYS A 136 -12.83 -9.32 -16.13
C LYS A 136 -12.86 -8.99 -14.64
N ILE A 137 -12.82 -7.69 -14.36
CA ILE A 137 -12.90 -7.11 -13.02
C ILE A 137 -14.20 -7.59 -12.38
N ASN A 138 -14.10 -8.41 -11.34
CA ASN A 138 -15.25 -8.77 -10.52
C ASN A 138 -15.42 -7.63 -9.49
N LYS A 139 -16.54 -6.91 -9.57
CA LYS A 139 -16.81 -5.61 -8.93
C LYS A 139 -16.81 -5.58 -7.38
N LYS A 140 -16.36 -6.63 -6.68
CA LYS A 140 -16.66 -6.83 -5.25
C LYS A 140 -15.49 -6.73 -4.25
N ILE A 141 -14.31 -6.27 -4.66
CA ILE A 141 -13.16 -6.17 -3.75
C ILE A 141 -12.44 -4.83 -3.98
N ALA A 142 -12.91 -3.77 -3.33
CA ALA A 142 -12.19 -2.50 -3.10
C ALA A 142 -12.91 -1.56 -2.10
N ASP A 143 -13.96 -2.00 -1.41
CA ASP A 143 -14.81 -1.09 -0.63
C ASP A 143 -14.24 -0.97 0.79
N GLY A 144 -13.66 0.18 1.11
CA GLY A 144 -13.03 0.46 2.40
C GLY A 144 -11.94 1.54 2.31
N PHE A 145 -10.76 1.21 1.77
CA PHE A 145 -9.62 2.14 1.81
C PHE A 145 -9.70 3.29 0.79
N VAL A 146 -10.18 2.99 -0.41
CA VAL A 146 -10.38 4.04 -1.43
C VAL A 146 -11.53 4.93 -1.01
N ASP A 147 -12.60 4.38 -0.43
CA ASP A 147 -13.71 5.17 0.09
C ASP A 147 -13.30 5.96 1.35
N GLU A 148 -12.45 5.45 2.24
CA GLU A 148 -11.91 6.23 3.38
C GLU A 148 -11.00 7.37 2.91
N ILE A 149 -10.06 7.11 1.98
CA ILE A 149 -9.24 8.19 1.41
C ILE A 149 -10.10 9.16 0.62
N VAL A 150 -11.07 8.70 -0.17
CA VAL A 150 -11.93 9.58 -0.98
C VAL A 150 -12.91 10.35 -0.09
N ASP A 151 -13.52 9.75 0.93
CA ASP A 151 -14.44 10.39 1.87
C ASP A 151 -13.70 11.38 2.78
N GLU A 152 -12.51 11.04 3.30
CA GLU A 152 -11.68 11.96 4.08
C GLU A 152 -11.18 13.12 3.21
N LEU A 153 -10.91 12.86 1.94
CA LEU A 153 -10.51 13.87 0.97
C LEU A 153 -11.69 14.68 0.37
N LEU A 154 -12.93 14.20 0.39
CA LEU A 154 -14.13 14.92 -0.09
C LEU A 154 -14.89 15.64 1.04
N ASN A 155 -14.85 15.14 2.28
CA ASN A 155 -15.52 15.78 3.43
C ASN A 155 -14.77 17.01 3.97
N HIS A 156 -13.54 17.26 3.54
CA HIS A 156 -12.81 18.50 3.83
C HIS A 156 -13.09 19.66 2.84
N GLU A 157 -13.96 19.48 1.84
CA GLU A 157 -14.40 20.56 0.93
C GLU A 157 -15.65 21.33 1.45
N SER A 158 -16.03 21.17 2.72
CA SER A 158 -17.26 21.76 3.29
C SER A 158 -17.07 22.86 4.34
N ASP A 159 -15.86 23.42 4.51
CA ASP A 159 -15.62 24.63 5.32
C ASP A 159 -15.07 25.79 4.47
#